data_AF-A0A117E0V4-F1
#
_entry.id   AF-A0A117E0V4-F1
#
_cell.length_a   1.000
_cell.length_b   1.000
_cell.length_c   1.000
_cell.angle_alpha   90.00
_cell.angle_beta   90.00
_cell.angle_gamma   90.00
#
_symmetry.space_group_name_H-M   'P 1'
#
loop_
_entity.id
_entity.type
_entity.pdbx_description
1 polymer ?
#
loop_
_entity_poly.entity_id
_entity_poly.type
_entity_poly.pdbx_seq_one_letter_code
_entity_poly.pdbx_strand_id
1 'polypeptide(L)'
;MSKATRIPIRTQKAPLPPPFLSQGIVVGDMVYCSGQVGVNPATGKMVEGSIQERTKQILNNLSAVLEAGGSSLQDAVKVNIFLADMNDFAAVNEVYSSFFADPKPARTCVAVKTLPMGTDVEIECAGVPVEQAAAHVLLVSPRTGAIPTSIQEPPTLKRRRQSRPCGGPNLDGIMPFAEEAGVRGGNYDARRTTADRQLSLATLTGHFTLCYLSSV
;
A
#
# COMPACT_ATOMS: atom_id res chain seq x y z
N MET A 1 30.59 16.87 7.05
CA MET A 1 29.38 16.51 6.26
C MET A 1 28.17 16.68 7.16
N SER A 2 27.08 17.27 6.66
CA SER A 2 25.82 17.32 7.41
C SER A 2 25.24 15.91 7.55
N LYS A 3 24.59 15.62 8.68
CA LYS A 3 23.92 14.34 8.89
C LYS A 3 22.65 14.32 8.03
N ALA A 4 22.48 13.27 7.21
CA ALA A 4 21.28 13.12 6.39
C ALA A 4 20.03 13.01 7.26
N THR A 5 19.00 13.80 6.93
CA THR A 5 17.70 13.75 7.60
C THR A 5 16.96 12.46 7.24
N ARG A 6 16.34 11.81 8.23
CA ARG A 6 15.49 10.64 8.05
C ARG A 6 14.04 11.05 8.25
N ILE A 7 13.19 10.81 7.26
CA ILE A 7 11.77 11.17 7.29
C ILE A 7 10.95 9.86 7.37
N PRO A 8 10.13 9.64 8.42
CA PRO A 8 9.30 8.45 8.52
C PRO A 8 8.11 8.54 7.56
N ILE A 9 7.90 7.45 6.80
CA ILE A 9 6.73 7.29 5.95
C ILE A 9 5.55 6.83 6.81
N ARG A 10 4.38 7.43 6.59
CA ARG A 10 3.13 7.04 7.25
C ARG A 10 1.95 7.15 6.28
N THR A 11 1.28 6.03 6.01
CA THR A 11 0.10 5.92 5.16
C THR A 11 -0.96 5.03 5.80
N GLN A 12 -2.23 5.31 5.52
CA GLN A 12 -3.37 4.47 5.91
C GLN A 12 -3.71 3.40 4.84
N LYS A 13 -3.10 3.51 3.64
CA LYS A 13 -3.28 2.56 2.54
C LYS A 13 -2.47 1.25 2.73
N ALA A 14 -1.61 1.19 3.75
CA ALA A 14 -0.83 0.02 4.12
C ALA A 14 -0.97 -0.22 5.65
N PRO A 15 -0.74 -1.45 6.15
CA PRO A 15 -0.87 -1.78 7.57
C PRO A 15 -0.04 -0.85 8.45
N LEU A 16 -0.63 -0.35 9.54
CA LEU A 16 0.09 0.50 10.48
C LEU A 16 1.20 -0.30 11.19
N PRO A 17 2.38 0.28 11.40
CA PRO A 17 3.52 -0.43 11.94
C PRO A 17 3.38 -0.60 13.46
N PRO A 18 3.94 -1.67 14.06
CA PRO A 18 4.07 -1.76 15.51
C PRO A 18 5.07 -0.70 16.03
N PRO A 19 5.01 -0.32 17.32
CA PRO A 19 5.74 0.86 17.85
C PRO A 19 7.27 0.85 17.71
N PHE A 20 7.88 -0.28 17.39
CA PHE A 20 9.33 -0.46 17.27
C PHE A 20 9.88 -0.29 15.84
N LEU A 21 9.03 -0.07 14.83
CA LEU A 21 9.47 0.18 13.44
C LEU A 21 8.62 1.27 12.75
N SER A 22 9.10 1.77 11.61
CA SER A 22 8.36 2.66 10.70
C SER A 22 7.90 1.88 9.47
N GLN A 23 6.80 2.27 8.80
CA GLN A 23 6.41 1.61 7.53
C GLN A 23 7.54 1.72 6.49
N GLY A 24 8.18 2.89 6.45
CA GLY A 24 9.42 3.11 5.75
C GLY A 24 10.12 4.38 6.20
N ILE A 25 11.30 4.64 5.65
CA ILE A 25 12.12 5.83 5.88
C ILE A 25 12.59 6.36 4.53
N VAL A 26 12.38 7.66 4.28
CA VAL A 26 13.10 8.40 3.25
C VAL A 26 14.39 8.97 3.86
N VAL A 27 15.52 8.84 3.17
CA VAL A 27 16.81 9.43 3.58
C VAL A 27 17.64 9.79 2.36
N GLY A 28 17.82 11.09 2.11
CA GLY A 28 18.34 11.55 0.82
C GLY A 28 17.47 11.02 -0.33
N ASP A 29 18.12 10.50 -1.36
CA ASP A 29 17.48 10.00 -2.58
C ASP A 29 17.12 8.50 -2.50
N MET A 30 16.89 7.98 -1.28
CA MET A 30 16.56 6.58 -1.03
C MET A 30 15.30 6.43 -0.17
N VAL A 31 14.45 5.49 -0.55
CA VAL A 31 13.30 5.01 0.22
C VAL A 31 13.57 3.58 0.68
N TYR A 32 13.46 3.33 1.98
CA TYR A 32 13.56 2.00 2.58
C TYR A 32 12.21 1.63 3.19
N CYS A 33 11.59 0.55 2.71
CA CYS A 33 10.36 -0.01 3.29
C CYS A 33 10.71 -1.13 4.26
N SER A 34 10.05 -1.16 5.42
CA SER A 34 10.14 -2.31 6.32
C SER A 34 9.35 -3.50 5.77
N GLY A 35 9.79 -4.72 6.14
CA GLY A 35 9.13 -5.97 5.79
C GLY A 35 7.62 -5.92 5.95
N GLN A 36 6.92 -6.30 4.88
CA GLN A 36 5.47 -6.37 4.81
C GLN A 36 5.04 -7.83 4.74
N VAL A 37 4.03 -8.15 5.54
CA VAL A 37 3.29 -9.42 5.53
C VAL A 37 1.91 -9.21 4.89
N GLY A 38 1.21 -10.30 4.55
CA GLY A 38 -0.06 -10.30 3.81
C GLY A 38 -1.27 -9.76 4.57
N VAL A 39 -1.12 -8.70 5.35
CA VAL A 39 -2.20 -8.07 6.13
C VAL A 39 -2.97 -7.08 5.27
N ASN A 40 -4.31 -7.17 5.30
CA ASN A 40 -5.19 -6.21 4.67
C ASN A 40 -5.25 -4.92 5.54
N PRO A 41 -4.95 -3.73 4.98
CA PRO A 41 -4.87 -2.48 5.74
C PRO A 41 -6.22 -2.02 6.31
N ALA A 42 -7.34 -2.38 5.69
CA ALA A 42 -8.68 -1.99 6.15
C ALA A 42 -9.19 -2.84 7.32
N THR A 43 -8.75 -4.09 7.43
CA THR A 43 -9.20 -5.02 8.50
C THR A 43 -8.15 -5.26 9.58
N GLY A 44 -6.88 -4.97 9.31
CA GLY A 44 -5.76 -5.29 10.20
C GLY A 44 -5.48 -6.79 10.33
N LYS A 45 -6.10 -7.64 9.51
CA LYS A 45 -5.96 -9.11 9.55
C LYS A 45 -5.15 -9.63 8.37
N MET A 46 -4.47 -10.76 8.57
CA MET A 46 -3.84 -11.52 7.49
C MET A 46 -4.89 -11.95 6.46
N VAL A 47 -4.54 -11.90 5.18
CA VAL A 47 -5.36 -12.43 4.09
C VAL A 47 -5.33 -13.95 4.12
N GLU A 48 -6.53 -14.54 4.23
CA GLU A 48 -6.75 -15.98 4.16
C GLU A 48 -6.59 -16.50 2.73
N GLY A 49 -6.31 -17.81 2.59
CA GLY A 49 -6.11 -18.45 1.28
C GLY A 49 -4.65 -18.78 0.98
N SER A 50 -4.25 -18.64 -0.28
CA SER A 50 -2.93 -19.08 -0.78
C SER A 50 -1.82 -18.05 -0.58
N ILE A 51 -0.57 -18.49 -0.74
CA ILE A 51 0.60 -17.61 -0.69
C ILE A 51 0.58 -16.57 -1.82
N GLN A 52 -0.08 -16.85 -2.96
CA GLN A 52 -0.30 -15.87 -4.02
C GLN A 52 -1.12 -14.66 -3.54
N GLU A 53 -2.23 -14.87 -2.84
CA GLU A 53 -3.05 -13.76 -2.35
C GLU A 53 -2.34 -12.95 -1.25
N ARG A 54 -1.57 -13.62 -0.37
CA ARG A 54 -0.70 -12.92 0.59
C ARG A 54 0.41 -12.12 -0.11
N THR A 55 1.09 -12.69 -1.11
CA THR A 55 2.11 -12.01 -1.93
C THR A 55 1.54 -10.78 -2.63
N LYS A 56 0.35 -10.90 -3.22
CA LYS A 56 -0.36 -9.80 -3.88
C LYS A 56 -0.71 -8.68 -2.89
N GLN A 57 -1.21 -9.02 -1.70
CA GLN A 57 -1.48 -8.04 -0.64
C GLN A 57 -0.18 -7.36 -0.16
N ILE A 58 0.92 -8.11 -0.01
CA ILE A 58 2.23 -7.57 0.35
C ILE A 58 2.72 -6.55 -0.67
N LEU A 59 2.66 -6.87 -1.96
CA LEU A 59 3.12 -5.97 -3.03
C LEU A 59 2.23 -4.72 -3.12
N ASN A 60 0.91 -4.85 -2.95
CA ASN A 60 0.02 -3.69 -2.83
C ASN A 60 0.37 -2.80 -1.62
N ASN A 61 0.67 -3.40 -0.46
CA ASN A 61 1.09 -2.67 0.75
C ASN A 61 2.43 -1.93 0.51
N LEU A 62 3.40 -2.59 -0.14
CA LEU A 62 4.69 -1.99 -0.48
C LEU A 62 4.54 -0.83 -1.49
N SER A 63 3.68 -0.96 -2.50
CA SER A 63 3.35 0.16 -3.42
C SER A 63 2.84 1.37 -2.64
N ALA A 64 1.85 1.16 -1.77
CA ALA A 64 1.25 2.22 -0.97
C ALA A 64 2.25 2.91 -0.02
N VAL A 65 3.28 2.21 0.48
CA VAL A 65 4.36 2.79 1.27
C VAL A 65 5.36 3.55 0.40
N LEU A 66 5.78 2.99 -0.75
CA LEU A 66 6.67 3.66 -1.70
C LEU A 66 6.05 4.95 -2.23
N GLU A 67 4.78 4.92 -2.63
CA GLU A 67 4.01 6.08 -3.08
C GLU A 67 3.98 7.19 -2.02
N ALA A 68 3.76 6.82 -0.76
CA ALA A 68 3.79 7.77 0.37
C ALA A 68 5.20 8.30 0.68
N GLY A 69 6.25 7.61 0.24
CA GLY A 69 7.64 8.05 0.25
C GLY A 69 8.08 8.83 -1.00
N GLY A 70 7.22 8.98 -2.01
CA GLY A 70 7.56 9.65 -3.26
C GLY A 70 8.23 8.77 -4.34
N SER A 71 8.12 7.45 -4.20
CA SER A 71 8.68 6.41 -5.07
C SER A 71 7.52 5.55 -5.64
N SER A 72 7.81 4.61 -6.54
CA SER A 72 6.87 3.54 -6.90
C SER A 72 7.55 2.16 -6.85
N LEU A 73 6.78 1.07 -7.01
CA LEU A 73 7.35 -0.27 -7.22
C LEU A 73 8.23 -0.36 -8.48
N GLN A 74 8.03 0.49 -9.48
CA GLN A 74 8.87 0.50 -10.69
C GLN A 74 10.22 1.18 -10.44
N ASP A 75 10.32 2.03 -9.41
CA ASP A 75 11.56 2.66 -8.95
C ASP A 75 12.26 1.84 -7.85
N ALA A 76 11.79 0.61 -7.58
CA ALA A 76 12.44 -0.31 -6.67
C ALA A 76 13.79 -0.74 -7.23
N VAL A 77 14.85 -0.60 -6.43
CA VAL A 77 16.22 -1.02 -6.80
C VAL A 77 16.60 -2.34 -6.16
N LYS A 78 16.01 -2.67 -4.99
CA LYS A 78 16.27 -3.92 -4.26
C LYS A 78 14.97 -4.48 -3.68
N VAL A 79 14.78 -5.78 -3.81
CA VAL A 79 13.76 -6.55 -3.08
C VAL A 79 14.40 -7.74 -2.35
N ASN A 80 13.98 -8.00 -1.11
CA ASN A 80 14.26 -9.23 -0.39
C ASN A 80 12.94 -9.96 -0.10
N ILE A 81 12.89 -11.24 -0.43
CA ILE A 81 11.76 -12.13 -0.20
C ILE A 81 12.18 -13.20 0.81
N PHE A 82 11.39 -13.35 1.87
CA PHE A 82 11.59 -14.37 2.88
C PHE A 82 10.39 -15.33 2.85
N LEU A 83 10.66 -16.62 2.71
CA LEU A 83 9.65 -17.68 2.67
C LEU A 83 9.76 -18.58 3.92
N ALA A 84 8.66 -19.15 4.39
CA ALA A 84 8.69 -20.21 5.40
C ALA A 84 9.11 -21.57 4.79
N ASP A 85 8.74 -21.83 3.53
CA ASP A 85 9.16 -23.00 2.75
C ASP A 85 9.63 -22.57 1.34
N MET A 86 10.70 -23.19 0.84
CA MET A 86 11.19 -22.96 -0.52
C MET A 86 10.28 -23.60 -1.59
N ASN A 87 9.41 -24.55 -1.20
CA ASN A 87 8.42 -25.14 -2.09
C ASN A 87 7.47 -24.09 -2.71
N ASP A 88 7.21 -22.99 -2.00
CA ASP A 88 6.34 -21.89 -2.46
C ASP A 88 7.02 -20.92 -3.46
N PHE A 89 8.32 -21.08 -3.74
CA PHE A 89 9.10 -20.17 -4.58
C PHE A 89 8.45 -19.91 -5.96
N ALA A 90 7.91 -20.95 -6.60
CA ALA A 90 7.24 -20.81 -7.89
C ALA A 90 5.95 -19.97 -7.80
N ALA A 91 5.12 -20.23 -6.78
CA ALA A 91 3.86 -19.52 -6.54
C ALA A 91 4.07 -18.03 -6.23
N VAL A 92 5.10 -17.70 -5.44
CA VAL A 92 5.45 -16.30 -5.17
C VAL A 92 6.00 -15.62 -6.42
N ASN A 93 6.82 -16.31 -7.22
CA ASN A 93 7.36 -15.75 -8.47
C ASN A 93 6.29 -15.41 -9.51
N GLU A 94 5.26 -16.25 -9.64
CA GLU A 94 4.11 -16.04 -10.52
C GLU A 94 3.50 -14.65 -10.27
N VAL A 95 3.03 -14.40 -9.04
CA VAL A 95 2.46 -13.10 -8.65
C VAL A 95 3.49 -11.99 -8.75
N TYR A 96 4.69 -12.19 -8.19
CA TYR A 96 5.75 -11.19 -8.17
C TYR A 96 6.06 -10.63 -9.57
N SER A 97 6.16 -11.51 -10.57
CA SER A 97 6.48 -11.11 -11.95
C SER A 97 5.47 -10.17 -12.59
N SER A 98 4.21 -10.18 -12.13
CA SER A 98 3.15 -9.29 -12.64
C SER A 98 3.22 -7.85 -12.11
N PHE A 99 3.99 -7.59 -11.04
CA PHE A 99 4.09 -6.27 -10.41
C PHE A 99 5.29 -5.44 -10.87
N PHE A 100 6.32 -6.05 -11.48
CA PHE A 100 7.57 -5.37 -11.86
C PHE A 100 7.81 -5.44 -13.37
N ALA A 101 7.85 -4.27 -14.01
CA ALA A 101 8.32 -4.12 -15.37
C ALA A 101 9.85 -4.34 -15.46
N ASP A 102 10.39 -4.31 -16.68
CA ASP A 102 11.85 -4.27 -16.89
C ASP A 102 12.35 -2.81 -16.93
N PRO A 103 13.51 -2.50 -16.32
CA PRO A 103 14.41 -3.42 -15.61
C PRO A 103 13.91 -3.81 -14.21
N LYS A 104 13.89 -5.11 -13.92
CA LYS A 104 13.46 -5.64 -12.60
C LYS A 104 14.49 -5.30 -11.50
N PRO A 105 14.06 -5.08 -10.25
CA PRO A 105 14.95 -4.82 -9.11
C PRO A 105 15.92 -5.97 -8.84
N ALA A 106 17.07 -5.64 -8.24
CA ALA A 106 17.98 -6.65 -7.71
C ALA A 106 17.28 -7.46 -6.59
N ARG A 107 17.33 -8.80 -6.67
CA ARG A 107 16.48 -9.66 -5.84
C ARG A 107 17.26 -10.68 -5.05
N THR A 108 16.82 -10.92 -3.82
CA THR A 108 17.26 -12.03 -2.98
C THR A 108 16.02 -12.77 -2.48
N CYS A 109 16.02 -14.09 -2.53
CA CYS A 109 14.93 -14.92 -2.02
C CYS A 109 15.52 -16.08 -1.22
N VAL A 110 15.07 -16.27 0.02
CA VAL A 110 15.57 -17.32 0.92
C VAL A 110 14.42 -17.92 1.74
N ALA A 111 14.54 -19.19 2.10
CA ALA A 111 13.69 -19.78 3.13
C ALA A 111 14.29 -19.48 4.51
N VAL A 112 13.45 -19.11 5.47
CA VAL A 112 13.81 -18.80 6.86
C VAL A 112 13.05 -19.69 7.83
N LYS A 113 13.57 -19.84 9.05
CA LYS A 113 13.01 -20.79 10.03
C LYS A 113 11.55 -20.47 10.43
N THR A 114 11.22 -19.20 10.58
CA THR A 114 9.91 -18.67 11.02
C THR A 114 9.77 -17.22 10.62
N LEU A 115 8.57 -16.79 10.27
CA LEU A 115 8.22 -15.38 9.99
C LEU A 115 7.29 -14.80 11.06
N PRO A 116 7.19 -13.46 11.19
CA PRO A 116 6.24 -12.79 12.08
C PRO A 116 4.80 -13.22 11.81
N MET A 117 3.98 -13.23 12.86
CA MET A 117 2.55 -13.64 12.79
C MET A 117 2.30 -15.08 12.28
N GLY A 118 3.34 -15.90 12.08
CA GLY A 118 3.21 -17.24 11.50
C GLY A 118 2.84 -17.24 10.00
N THR A 119 3.17 -16.17 9.27
CA THR A 119 2.98 -16.10 7.81
C THR A 119 3.94 -17.03 7.07
N ASP A 120 3.64 -17.31 5.81
CA ASP A 120 4.44 -18.08 4.86
C ASP A 120 5.36 -17.20 3.98
N VAL A 121 5.02 -15.93 3.77
CA VAL A 121 5.83 -14.95 3.03
C VAL A 121 5.90 -13.59 3.73
N GLU A 122 7.07 -12.97 3.67
CA GLU A 122 7.35 -11.57 4.00
C GLU A 122 8.26 -10.97 2.90
N ILE A 123 8.01 -9.71 2.51
CA ILE A 123 8.82 -9.01 1.51
C ILE A 123 9.16 -7.59 2.00
N GLU A 124 10.42 -7.19 1.85
CA GLU A 124 10.88 -5.81 2.01
C GLU A 124 11.48 -5.30 0.70
N CYS A 125 11.51 -3.97 0.52
CA CYS A 125 12.14 -3.36 -0.64
C CYS A 125 12.80 -2.01 -0.31
N ALA A 126 13.70 -1.61 -1.19
CA ALA A 126 14.22 -0.25 -1.27
C ALA A 126 14.08 0.26 -2.70
N GLY A 127 13.75 1.55 -2.83
CA GLY A 127 13.59 2.25 -4.10
C GLY A 127 14.17 3.66 -4.03
N VAL A 128 14.11 4.36 -5.16
CA VAL A 128 14.51 5.78 -5.25
C VAL A 128 13.26 6.65 -5.40
N PRO A 129 13.16 7.83 -4.75
CA PRO A 129 12.10 8.78 -5.06
C PRO A 129 12.16 9.20 -6.52
N VAL A 130 11.01 9.36 -7.16
CA VAL A 130 10.94 10.04 -8.47
C VAL A 130 11.34 11.51 -8.24
N GLU A 131 12.12 12.08 -9.17
CA GLU A 131 12.85 13.37 -9.04
C GLU A 131 11.98 14.62 -8.71
N GLN A 132 10.66 14.47 -8.57
CA GLN A 132 9.71 15.54 -8.24
C GLN A 132 9.05 15.42 -6.86
N ALA A 133 9.23 14.30 -6.13
CA ALA A 133 8.46 14.06 -4.90
C ALA A 133 9.02 14.74 -3.63
N ALA A 134 10.30 15.13 -3.63
CA ALA A 134 10.96 15.75 -2.48
C ALA A 134 10.27 17.04 -1.97
N ALA A 135 9.53 17.74 -2.84
CA ALA A 135 8.79 18.95 -2.49
C ALA A 135 7.50 18.68 -1.69
N HIS A 136 6.83 17.54 -1.88
CA HIS A 136 5.46 17.34 -1.39
C HIS A 136 5.41 16.78 0.05
N VAL A 137 6.37 15.94 0.44
CA VAL A 137 6.44 15.37 1.80
C VAL A 137 6.68 16.46 2.87
N LEU A 138 7.32 17.56 2.49
CA LEU A 138 7.66 18.69 3.37
C LEU A 138 6.48 19.60 3.75
N LEU A 139 5.30 19.44 3.13
CA LEU A 139 4.13 20.32 3.34
C LEU A 139 3.14 19.83 4.39
N VAL A 140 3.30 18.61 4.94
CA VAL A 140 2.37 18.03 5.95
C VAL A 140 2.92 18.11 7.39
N SER A 141 3.73 19.14 7.68
CA SER A 141 4.07 19.53 9.05
C SER A 141 3.31 20.80 9.45
N PRO A 142 2.54 20.81 10.54
CA PRO A 142 1.88 22.02 11.00
C PRO A 142 2.95 23.02 11.47
N ARG A 143 3.14 24.12 10.74
CA ARG A 143 4.04 25.19 11.17
C ARG A 143 3.47 25.88 12.40
N THR A 144 4.08 25.60 13.55
CA THR A 144 3.82 26.32 14.79
C THR A 144 4.30 27.77 14.67
N GLY A 145 3.43 28.72 15.02
CA GLY A 145 3.81 30.09 15.39
C GLY A 145 3.49 31.18 14.37
N ALA A 146 2.61 32.10 14.75
CA ALA A 146 3.01 33.46 15.14
C ALA A 146 1.77 34.26 15.59
N ILE A 147 1.85 34.92 16.76
CA ILE A 147 0.87 35.90 17.21
C ILE A 147 1.36 37.28 16.72
N PRO A 148 0.62 38.01 15.87
CA PRO A 148 0.96 39.39 15.55
C PRO A 148 0.49 40.31 16.69
N THR A 149 1.44 40.87 17.42
CA THR A 149 1.22 41.99 18.34
C THR A 149 1.17 43.33 17.58
N SER A 150 0.58 44.33 18.24
CA SER A 150 0.55 45.76 17.88
C SER A 150 -0.37 46.21 16.73
N ILE A 151 -1.50 46.82 17.12
CA ILE A 151 -1.96 48.13 16.60
C ILE A 151 -2.38 48.96 17.83
N GLN A 152 -1.92 50.21 17.93
CA GLN A 152 -2.30 51.15 19.00
C GLN A 152 -3.52 52.02 18.62
N GLU A 153 -4.11 52.64 19.63
CA GLU A 153 -5.48 53.21 19.71
C GLU A 153 -5.59 54.69 19.18
N PRO A 154 -6.62 55.51 19.57
CA PRO A 154 -8.02 55.57 19.12
C PRO A 154 -8.38 57.01 18.63
N PRO A 155 -9.49 57.69 19.04
CA PRO A 155 -10.94 57.42 18.94
C PRO A 155 -11.70 58.41 18.01
N THR A 156 -13.00 58.21 17.73
CA THR A 156 -14.07 59.25 17.93
C THR A 156 -15.50 58.79 17.58
N LEU A 157 -16.38 58.82 18.59
CA LEU A 157 -17.71 59.47 18.62
C LEU A 157 -18.62 59.49 17.36
N LYS A 158 -19.77 58.79 17.43
CA LYS A 158 -21.12 59.44 17.55
C LYS A 158 -22.25 58.44 17.88
N ARG A 159 -23.23 58.92 18.65
CA ARG A 159 -24.42 58.18 19.12
C ARG A 159 -25.53 58.15 18.07
N ARG A 160 -26.33 57.07 18.04
CA ARG A 160 -27.80 57.19 18.02
C ARG A 160 -28.50 55.96 18.61
N ARG A 161 -29.68 56.18 19.19
CA ARG A 161 -30.56 55.18 19.82
C ARG A 161 -31.60 54.65 18.81
N GLN A 162 -32.40 53.67 19.27
CA GLN A 162 -33.71 53.18 18.77
C GLN A 162 -33.64 52.03 17.75
N SER A 163 -34.60 51.08 17.70
CA SER A 163 -35.48 50.52 18.76
C SER A 163 -36.30 49.33 18.25
N ARG A 164 -36.43 48.28 19.08
CA ARG A 164 -37.55 47.31 19.14
C ARG A 164 -37.73 46.27 18.00
N PRO A 165 -38.53 45.19 18.23
CA PRO A 165 -38.35 43.91 17.56
C PRO A 165 -39.56 43.39 16.76
N CYS A 166 -39.29 42.43 15.88
CA CYS A 166 -40.19 41.40 15.34
C CYS A 166 -39.34 40.11 15.29
N GLY A 167 -39.77 38.88 15.58
CA GLY A 167 -41.10 38.27 15.59
C GLY A 167 -41.01 36.95 14.79
N GLY A 168 -41.12 35.79 15.44
CA GLY A 168 -41.30 34.48 14.76
C GLY A 168 -42.78 34.24 14.40
N PRO A 169 -43.25 33.01 14.14
CA PRO A 169 -42.57 31.70 14.01
C PRO A 169 -42.54 31.27 12.51
N ASN A 170 -42.45 30.00 12.04
CA ASN A 170 -42.31 28.67 12.65
C ASN A 170 -41.48 27.73 11.74
N LEU A 171 -41.16 26.51 12.18
CA LEU A 171 -40.74 25.39 11.32
C LEU A 171 -41.42 24.07 11.76
N ASP A 172 -42.37 23.59 10.96
CA ASP A 172 -43.01 22.27 11.10
C ASP A 172 -42.49 21.30 10.01
N GLY A 173 -42.47 19.99 10.32
CA GLY A 173 -41.92 18.93 9.44
C GLY A 173 -40.56 18.44 9.93
N ILE A 174 -40.42 17.45 10.83
CA ILE A 174 -41.09 16.13 10.96
C ILE A 174 -40.78 15.20 9.78
N MET A 175 -39.81 14.31 10.03
CA MET A 175 -39.55 13.05 9.32
C MET A 175 -40.80 12.15 9.39
N PRO A 176 -41.06 11.26 8.41
CA PRO A 176 -40.43 9.94 8.50
C PRO A 176 -40.09 9.28 7.15
N PHE A 177 -39.12 8.37 7.16
CA PHE A 177 -39.11 7.21 6.25
C PHE A 177 -38.49 6.01 6.94
N ALA A 178 -39.31 4.98 7.15
CA ALA A 178 -38.92 3.64 7.52
C ALA A 178 -39.94 2.70 6.89
N GLU A 179 -39.51 1.79 6.01
CA GLU A 179 -40.23 0.55 5.74
C GLU A 179 -39.28 -0.53 5.21
N GLU A 180 -39.73 -1.78 5.30
CA GLU A 180 -38.95 -3.00 5.21
C GLU A 180 -38.78 -3.53 3.78
N ALA A 181 -37.79 -4.40 3.58
CA ALA A 181 -37.86 -5.44 2.55
C ALA A 181 -37.09 -6.69 3.02
N GLY A 182 -37.81 -7.72 3.43
CA GLY A 182 -37.24 -9.05 3.70
C GLY A 182 -37.32 -9.96 2.47
N VAL A 183 -36.30 -10.78 2.23
CA VAL A 183 -36.37 -11.90 1.27
C VAL A 183 -35.78 -13.16 1.91
N ARG A 184 -36.52 -14.28 1.80
CA ARG A 184 -36.09 -15.61 2.25
C ARG A 184 -35.59 -16.45 1.07
N GLY A 185 -34.58 -17.27 1.33
CA GLY A 185 -34.47 -18.63 0.78
C GLY A 185 -33.83 -18.80 -0.59
N GLY A 186 -32.87 -19.73 -0.68
CA GLY A 186 -32.21 -20.08 -1.94
C GLY A 186 -31.00 -20.99 -1.76
N ASN A 187 -31.18 -22.21 -1.26
CA ASN A 187 -30.13 -23.24 -1.28
C ASN A 187 -29.90 -23.72 -2.71
N TYR A 188 -28.65 -23.77 -3.17
CA TYR A 188 -28.21 -24.70 -4.22
C TYR A 188 -26.83 -25.29 -3.89
N ASP A 189 -26.83 -26.55 -3.47
CA ASP A 189 -25.67 -27.44 -3.43
C ASP A 189 -25.41 -27.96 -4.86
N ALA A 190 -24.21 -27.72 -5.40
CA ALA A 190 -23.75 -28.33 -6.64
C ALA A 190 -22.34 -28.87 -6.41
N ARG A 191 -22.23 -30.20 -6.42
CA ARG A 191 -21.04 -30.93 -5.95
C ARG A 191 -19.95 -30.98 -7.01
N ARG A 192 -18.73 -31.16 -6.51
CA ARG A 192 -17.55 -31.65 -7.23
C ARG A 192 -17.90 -32.81 -8.18
N THR A 193 -17.39 -32.76 -9.41
CA THR A 193 -16.94 -33.96 -10.12
C THR A 193 -15.50 -33.77 -10.57
N THR A 194 -14.67 -34.76 -10.22
CA THR A 194 -13.28 -34.94 -10.65
C THR A 194 -13.22 -35.95 -11.80
N ALA A 195 -12.07 -36.01 -12.50
CA ALA A 195 -11.83 -36.71 -13.77
C ALA A 195 -12.32 -35.90 -15.00
N ASP A 196 -11.56 -35.80 -16.10
CA ASP A 196 -10.57 -36.77 -16.59
C ASP A 196 -9.08 -36.46 -16.44
N ARG A 197 -8.30 -37.53 -16.54
CA ARG A 197 -6.83 -37.62 -16.46
C ARG A 197 -6.29 -38.24 -17.75
N GLN A 198 -5.03 -37.91 -18.07
CA GLN A 198 -4.10 -38.64 -18.96
C GLN A 198 -4.38 -38.70 -20.47
N LEU A 199 -3.43 -38.12 -21.23
CA LEU A 199 -2.68 -38.67 -22.39
C LEU A 199 -1.93 -37.46 -23.02
N SER A 200 -0.68 -37.51 -23.49
CA SER A 200 0.29 -38.61 -23.60
C SER A 200 1.72 -38.02 -23.56
N LEU A 201 2.70 -38.78 -23.04
CA LEU A 201 4.14 -38.47 -23.11
C LEU A 201 4.78 -39.19 -24.30
N ALA A 202 5.37 -38.42 -25.22
CA ALA A 202 6.40 -38.87 -26.17
C ALA A 202 7.23 -37.62 -26.52
N THR A 203 8.45 -37.44 -26.01
CA THR A 203 9.68 -38.17 -26.34
C THR A 203 10.00 -38.11 -27.83
N LEU A 204 10.85 -37.16 -28.23
CA LEU A 204 11.87 -37.40 -29.26
C LEU A 204 13.01 -36.38 -29.14
N THR A 205 14.21 -36.91 -28.96
CA THR A 205 15.47 -36.20 -28.75
C THR A 205 16.27 -36.04 -30.04
N GLY A 206 16.98 -34.91 -30.19
CA GLY A 206 17.93 -34.66 -31.28
C GLY A 206 17.38 -33.75 -32.38
N HIS A 207 18.20 -32.97 -33.10
CA HIS A 207 19.66 -32.84 -33.08
C HIS A 207 20.07 -31.46 -33.65
N PHE A 208 21.21 -30.92 -33.20
CA PHE A 208 22.15 -30.05 -33.93
C PHE A 208 21.73 -28.66 -34.49
N THR A 209 22.34 -27.63 -33.87
CA THR A 209 23.32 -26.70 -34.48
C THR A 209 22.98 -25.94 -35.79
N LEU A 210 22.82 -24.62 -35.69
CA LEU A 210 23.61 -23.55 -36.36
C LEU A 210 23.10 -22.20 -35.80
N CYS A 211 23.88 -21.34 -35.13
CA CYS A 211 24.84 -20.40 -35.72
C CYS A 211 24.36 -19.69 -37.01
N TYR A 212 23.85 -18.47 -36.88
CA TYR A 212 24.29 -17.37 -37.75
C TYR A 212 24.22 -16.01 -37.04
N LEU A 213 25.28 -15.22 -37.21
CA LEU A 213 25.41 -13.84 -36.73
C LEU A 213 25.08 -12.86 -37.87
N SER A 214 24.61 -11.68 -37.49
CA SER A 214 24.96 -10.35 -38.04
C SER A 214 24.92 -10.06 -39.56
N SER A 215 24.33 -8.89 -39.86
CA SER A 215 24.42 -8.11 -41.10
C SER A 215 23.68 -8.72 -42.31
N VAL A 216 22.87 -7.98 -43.06
CA VAL A 216 22.81 -6.52 -43.30
C VAL A 216 21.36 -6.02 -43.20
#